data_AF-A0A1H8Q7Z7-F1
#
_entry.id   AF-A0A1H8Q7Z7-F1
#
_cell.length_a   1.000
_cell.length_b   1.000
_cell.length_c   1.000
_cell.angle_alpha   90.00
_cell.angle_beta   90.00
_cell.angle_gamma   90.00
#
_symmetry.space_group_name_H-M   'P 1'
#
loop_
_entity.id
_entity.type
_entity.pdbx_description
1 polymer ?
#
loop_
_entity_poly.entity_id
_entity_poly.type
_entity_poly.pdbx_seq_one_letter_code
_entity_poly.pdbx_strand_id
1 'polypeptide(L)'
;MSDDNSDDLTGNLDTPPAAPDELPAYLVDAIERQGPDRLRLVSNYALSLAGWKERQTEQEVSEQAEQEPDDVPDEWDEDDWEEVKEEAIDKAEIAPTKGTITTKTISGNDYYYLQWREGDKVRSQYIAPVSPSKNS
;
A
#
# COMPACT_ATOMS: atom_id res chain seq x y z
N MET A 1 59.20 -19.39 13.30
CA MET A 1 58.14 -18.46 13.72
C MET A 1 56.93 -18.84 12.91
N SER A 2 55.92 -19.31 13.61
CA SER A 2 54.63 -19.71 13.06
C SER A 2 53.81 -18.45 12.91
N ASP A 3 53.39 -18.14 11.69
CA ASP A 3 52.33 -17.16 11.47
C ASP A 3 51.29 -17.88 10.59
N ASP A 4 50.59 -18.77 11.29
CA ASP A 4 49.27 -19.28 10.96
C ASP A 4 48.27 -18.15 11.26
N ASN A 5 47.85 -17.44 10.22
CA ASN A 5 46.65 -16.63 10.28
C ASN A 5 45.92 -16.79 8.95
N SER A 6 45.40 -18.00 8.73
CA SER A 6 44.34 -18.21 7.75
C SER A 6 43.06 -17.69 8.39
N ASP A 7 42.80 -16.39 8.16
CA ASP A 7 41.54 -15.74 8.47
C ASP A 7 40.41 -16.53 7.80
N ASP A 8 39.72 -17.32 8.62
CA ASP A 8 38.54 -18.09 8.27
C ASP A 8 37.42 -17.11 7.89
N LEU A 9 37.36 -16.76 6.61
CA LEU A 9 36.20 -16.12 5.99
C LEU A 9 35.19 -17.18 5.52
N THR A 10 34.93 -18.20 6.35
CA THR A 10 33.71 -18.99 6.18
C THR A 10 32.60 -18.28 6.93
N GLY A 11 32.00 -17.28 6.28
CA GLY A 11 30.78 -16.64 6.79
C GLY A 11 29.78 -17.73 7.19
N ASN A 12 29.36 -17.70 8.45
CA ASN A 12 28.50 -18.68 9.12
C ASN A 12 27.28 -19.10 8.26
N LEU A 13 27.44 -20.07 7.37
CA LEU A 13 26.35 -20.76 6.68
C LEU A 13 25.64 -21.77 7.59
N ASP A 14 26.17 -21.98 8.80
CA ASP A 14 25.68 -22.94 9.79
C ASP A 14 24.60 -22.36 10.72
N THR A 15 24.34 -21.05 10.66
CA THR A 15 23.29 -20.43 11.49
C THR A 15 22.00 -20.33 10.68
N PRO A 16 20.85 -20.81 11.19
CA PRO A 16 19.57 -20.64 10.51
C PRO A 16 19.26 -19.14 10.35
N PRO A 17 18.57 -18.75 9.26
CA PRO A 17 18.15 -17.37 9.06
C PRO A 17 17.20 -16.93 10.19
N ALA A 18 17.26 -15.64 10.54
CA ALA A 18 16.35 -15.06 11.52
C ALA A 18 14.91 -15.01 10.97
N ALA A 19 13.94 -15.27 11.85
CA ALA A 19 12.52 -15.14 11.52
C ALA A 19 12.13 -13.66 11.32
N PRO A 20 11.25 -13.35 10.36
CA PRO A 20 10.77 -11.99 10.15
C PRO A 20 9.79 -11.55 11.26
N ASP A 21 10.03 -10.37 11.85
CA ASP A 21 9.21 -9.78 12.92
C ASP A 21 7.80 -9.36 12.48
N GLU A 22 7.61 -9.10 11.18
CA GLU A 22 6.32 -8.67 10.62
C GLU A 22 5.32 -9.84 10.46
N LEU A 23 5.82 -11.09 10.49
CA LEU A 23 4.96 -12.26 10.34
C LEU A 23 4.48 -12.76 11.71
N PRO A 24 3.20 -13.18 11.82
CA PRO A 24 2.70 -13.72 13.06
C PRO A 24 3.40 -15.04 13.39
N ALA A 25 3.66 -15.28 14.68
CA ALA A 25 4.44 -16.43 15.15
C ALA A 25 3.93 -17.79 14.64
N TYR A 26 2.61 -17.97 14.49
CA TYR A 26 2.04 -19.23 13.97
C TYR A 26 2.44 -19.51 12.51
N LEU A 27 2.69 -18.47 11.71
CA LEU A 27 3.09 -18.60 10.32
C LEU A 27 4.58 -18.92 10.22
N VAL A 28 5.41 -18.23 11.02
CA VAL A 28 6.85 -18.52 11.15
C VAL A 28 7.06 -19.98 11.57
N ASP A 29 6.39 -20.40 12.63
CA ASP A 29 6.46 -21.75 13.19
C ASP A 29 5.93 -22.82 12.22
N ALA A 30 5.00 -22.48 11.33
CA ALA A 30 4.56 -23.37 10.25
C ALA A 30 5.61 -23.50 9.14
N ILE A 31 6.31 -22.41 8.80
CA ILE A 31 7.38 -22.36 7.78
C ILE A 31 8.61 -23.15 8.26
N GLU A 32 9.08 -22.90 9.49
CA GLU A 32 10.28 -23.55 10.04
C GLU A 32 10.18 -25.09 10.11
N ARG A 33 8.96 -25.62 10.22
CA ARG A 33 8.72 -27.08 10.20
C ARG A 33 8.73 -27.71 8.80
N GLN A 34 8.78 -26.92 7.73
CA GLN A 34 8.76 -27.45 6.38
C GLN A 34 10.15 -27.88 5.91
N GLY A 35 10.19 -28.93 5.11
CA GLY A 35 11.41 -29.32 4.39
C GLY A 35 11.77 -28.34 3.28
N PRO A 36 13.03 -28.38 2.79
CA PRO A 36 13.57 -27.41 1.83
C PRO A 36 12.77 -27.31 0.53
N ASP A 37 12.31 -28.43 -0.03
CA ASP A 37 11.51 -28.42 -1.27
C ASP A 37 10.15 -27.72 -1.10
N ARG A 38 9.53 -27.90 0.07
CA ARG A 38 8.27 -27.24 0.41
C ARG A 38 8.47 -25.75 0.65
N LEU A 39 9.56 -25.36 1.29
CA LEU A 39 9.93 -23.94 1.47
C LEU A 39 10.08 -23.22 0.12
N ARG A 40 10.74 -23.87 -0.86
CA ARG A 40 10.83 -23.33 -2.23
C ARG A 40 9.46 -23.20 -2.90
N LEU A 41 8.55 -24.14 -2.68
CA LEU A 41 7.19 -24.06 -3.21
C LEU A 41 6.41 -22.90 -2.59
N VAL A 42 6.48 -22.74 -1.26
CA VAL A 42 5.84 -21.63 -0.52
C VAL A 42 6.36 -20.29 -1.03
N SER A 43 7.68 -20.13 -1.19
CA SER A 43 8.28 -18.90 -1.72
C SER A 43 7.75 -18.56 -3.11
N ASN A 44 7.75 -19.51 -4.05
CA ASN A 44 7.24 -19.28 -5.41
C ASN A 44 5.75 -18.89 -5.41
N TYR A 45 4.94 -19.56 -4.58
CA TYR A 45 3.53 -19.23 -4.45
C TYR A 45 3.32 -17.85 -3.83
N ALA A 46 4.04 -17.52 -2.77
CA ALA A 46 3.97 -16.22 -2.10
C ALA A 46 4.35 -15.07 -3.05
N LEU A 47 5.42 -15.22 -3.84
CA LEU A 47 5.81 -14.26 -4.86
C LEU A 47 4.74 -14.08 -5.94
N SER A 48 4.16 -15.19 -6.41
CA SER A 48 3.09 -15.15 -7.42
C SER A 48 1.82 -14.47 -6.87
N LEU A 49 1.49 -14.75 -5.60
CA LEU A 49 0.36 -14.15 -4.92
C LEU A 49 0.57 -12.66 -4.68
N ALA A 50 1.76 -12.24 -4.27
CA ALA A 50 2.14 -10.83 -4.14
C ALA A 50 1.96 -10.10 -5.47
N GLY A 51 2.57 -10.59 -6.55
CA GLY A 51 2.45 -9.96 -7.87
C GLY A 51 1.04 -9.99 -8.47
N TRP A 52 0.17 -10.92 -8.05
CA TRP A 52 -1.25 -10.85 -8.41
C TRP A 52 -2.01 -9.81 -7.57
N LYS A 53 -1.75 -9.73 -6.26
CA LYS A 53 -2.37 -8.73 -5.38
C LYS A 53 -1.95 -7.31 -5.72
N GLU A 54 -0.67 -7.08 -6.03
CA GLU A 54 -0.16 -5.80 -6.52
C GLU A 54 -0.95 -5.37 -7.77
N ARG A 55 -1.10 -6.26 -8.77
CA ARG A 55 -1.88 -5.97 -9.97
C ARG A 55 -3.36 -5.73 -9.72
N GLN A 56 -3.98 -6.43 -8.77
CA GLN A 56 -5.36 -6.14 -8.38
C GLN A 56 -5.47 -4.74 -7.78
N THR A 57 -4.56 -4.37 -6.89
CA THR A 57 -4.55 -3.03 -6.31
C THR A 57 -4.15 -1.95 -7.31
N GLU A 58 -3.36 -2.26 -8.35
CA GLU A 58 -3.02 -1.32 -9.43
C GLU A 58 -4.18 -1.15 -10.41
N GLN A 59 -4.91 -2.23 -10.73
CA GLN A 59 -6.14 -2.12 -11.52
C GLN A 59 -7.20 -1.32 -10.76
N GLU A 60 -7.43 -1.62 -9.48
CA GLU A 60 -8.36 -0.84 -8.65
C GLU A 60 -7.97 0.64 -8.52
N VAL A 61 -6.67 0.96 -8.54
CA VAL A 61 -6.22 2.36 -8.52
C VAL A 61 -6.27 2.98 -9.92
N SER A 62 -5.89 2.26 -10.98
CA SER A 62 -5.83 2.76 -12.35
C SER A 62 -7.21 2.94 -12.98
N GLU A 63 -8.13 1.98 -12.80
CA GLU A 63 -9.53 2.09 -13.23
C GLU A 63 -10.25 3.26 -12.53
N GLN A 64 -9.71 3.69 -11.38
CA GLN A 64 -10.25 4.79 -10.60
C GLN A 64 -9.53 6.12 -10.86
N ALA A 65 -8.25 6.09 -11.22
CA ALA A 65 -7.46 7.25 -11.66
C ALA A 65 -7.80 7.71 -13.08
N GLU A 66 -8.36 6.85 -13.94
CA GLU A 66 -8.97 7.30 -15.21
C GLU A 66 -10.20 8.22 -15.01
N GLN A 67 -10.65 8.41 -13.77
CA GLN A 67 -11.64 9.41 -13.34
C GLN A 67 -11.03 10.51 -12.46
N GLU A 68 -9.74 10.84 -12.63
CA GLU A 68 -9.11 12.00 -11.99
C GLU A 68 -9.69 13.31 -12.56
N PRO A 69 -10.23 14.20 -11.72
CA PRO A 69 -10.13 15.62 -11.98
C PRO A 69 -8.74 16.07 -11.51
N ASP A 70 -7.81 16.27 -12.45
CA ASP A 70 -6.55 17.00 -12.19
C ASP A 70 -6.83 18.46 -11.78
N ASP A 71 -8.04 18.95 -12.11
CA ASP A 71 -8.52 20.31 -11.89
C ASP A 71 -9.49 20.42 -10.70
N VAL A 72 -9.71 21.65 -10.25
CA VAL A 72 -10.81 22.01 -9.34
C VAL A 72 -12.12 21.49 -9.95
N PRO A 73 -12.94 20.71 -9.22
CA PRO A 73 -14.26 20.30 -9.67
C PRO A 73 -15.09 21.48 -10.19
N ASP A 74 -15.80 21.32 -11.31
CA ASP A 74 -16.59 22.39 -11.94
C ASP A 74 -17.60 23.08 -10.98
N GLU A 75 -18.08 22.37 -9.96
CA GLU A 75 -19.04 22.89 -8.97
C GLU A 75 -18.39 23.44 -7.67
N TRP A 76 -17.06 23.50 -7.61
CA TRP A 76 -16.31 23.96 -6.44
C TRP A 76 -15.51 25.21 -6.78
N ASP A 77 -15.44 26.14 -5.82
CA ASP A 77 -14.50 27.25 -5.88
C ASP A 77 -13.08 26.75 -5.59
N GLU A 78 -12.07 27.34 -6.25
CA GLU A 78 -10.65 26.93 -6.10
C GLU A 78 -10.19 27.01 -4.64
N ASP A 79 -10.51 28.11 -3.95
CA ASP A 79 -10.16 28.31 -2.54
C ASP A 79 -10.82 27.27 -1.62
N ASP A 80 -12.12 27.01 -1.80
CA ASP A 80 -12.86 26.02 -1.00
C ASP A 80 -12.35 24.60 -1.26
N TRP A 81 -11.99 24.29 -2.51
CA TRP A 81 -11.45 23.00 -2.90
C TRP A 81 -10.06 22.75 -2.32
N GLU A 82 -9.17 23.74 -2.34
CA GLU A 82 -7.87 23.62 -1.69
C GLU A 82 -8.00 23.40 -0.18
N GLU A 83 -8.91 24.11 0.50
CA GLU A 83 -9.12 23.95 1.95
C GLU A 83 -9.55 22.52 2.31
N VAL A 84 -10.56 21.95 1.62
CA VAL A 84 -11.03 20.59 1.92
C VAL A 84 -10.00 19.52 1.53
N LYS A 85 -9.19 19.76 0.50
CA LYS A 85 -8.08 18.88 0.14
C LYS A 85 -6.98 18.89 1.19
N GLU A 86 -6.56 20.06 1.64
CA GLU A 86 -5.55 20.20 2.69
C GLU A 86 -6.03 19.52 3.99
N GLU A 87 -7.29 19.72 4.40
CA GLU A 87 -7.85 19.02 5.55
C GLU A 87 -7.77 17.50 5.38
N ALA A 88 -8.11 16.98 4.20
CA ALA A 88 -8.06 15.55 3.92
C ALA A 88 -6.62 14.99 3.94
N ILE A 89 -5.64 15.74 3.43
CA ILE A 89 -4.22 15.37 3.44
C ILE A 89 -3.68 15.35 4.87
N ASP A 90 -3.96 16.40 5.65
CA ASP A 90 -3.57 16.50 7.05
C ASP A 90 -4.16 15.35 7.88
N LYS A 91 -5.43 15.02 7.65
CA LYS A 91 -6.13 13.93 8.32
C LYS A 91 -5.65 12.55 7.91
N ALA A 92 -5.15 12.42 6.68
CA ALA A 92 -4.51 11.22 6.17
C ALA A 92 -3.06 11.06 6.69
N GLU A 93 -2.47 12.11 7.28
CA GLU A 93 -1.07 12.15 7.73
C GLU A 93 -0.08 11.75 6.63
N ILE A 94 -0.39 12.10 5.36
CA ILE A 94 0.44 11.78 4.20
C ILE A 94 1.08 13.03 3.60
N ALA A 95 2.14 12.83 2.82
CA ALA A 95 2.64 13.92 1.97
C ALA A 95 1.58 14.29 0.91
N PRO A 96 1.44 15.58 0.55
CA PRO A 96 0.46 16.02 -0.45
C PRO A 96 0.66 15.37 -1.83
N THR A 97 1.88 14.90 -2.13
CA THR A 97 2.21 14.18 -3.37
C THR A 97 1.93 12.67 -3.33
N LYS A 98 1.49 12.12 -2.18
CA LYS A 98 1.27 10.68 -2.00
C LYS A 98 -0.16 10.22 -2.25
N GLY A 99 -1.13 11.13 -2.23
CA GLY A 99 -2.55 10.81 -2.42
C GLY A 99 -3.03 11.20 -3.81
N THR A 100 -3.96 10.41 -4.34
CA THR A 100 -4.68 10.68 -5.58
C THR A 100 -6.15 10.96 -5.25
N ILE A 101 -6.72 12.00 -5.86
CA ILE A 101 -8.14 12.31 -5.70
C ILE A 101 -8.95 11.44 -6.65
N THR A 102 -10.03 10.88 -6.15
CA THR A 102 -10.82 9.93 -6.90
C THR A 102 -12.30 10.11 -6.61
N THR A 103 -13.14 9.85 -7.60
CA THR A 103 -14.61 9.95 -7.45
C THR A 103 -15.20 8.58 -7.16
N LYS A 104 -16.08 8.47 -6.16
CA LYS A 104 -16.83 7.25 -5.83
C LYS A 104 -18.33 7.52 -5.81
N THR A 105 -19.07 6.76 -6.60
CA THR A 105 -20.54 6.74 -6.57
C THR A 105 -21.04 5.79 -5.49
N ILE A 106 -21.71 6.31 -4.46
CA ILE A 106 -22.29 5.54 -3.36
C ILE A 106 -23.78 5.87 -3.29
N SER A 107 -24.63 4.85 -3.49
CA SER A 107 -26.10 4.99 -3.46
C SER A 107 -26.66 6.04 -4.43
N GLY A 108 -25.98 6.25 -5.56
CA GLY A 108 -26.37 7.22 -6.59
C GLY A 108 -25.90 8.66 -6.34
N ASN A 109 -25.08 8.90 -5.32
CA ASN A 109 -24.41 10.18 -5.08
C ASN A 109 -22.90 10.02 -5.28
N ASP A 110 -22.26 11.05 -5.82
CA ASP A 110 -20.83 11.04 -6.09
C ASP A 110 -20.05 11.81 -5.02
N TYR A 111 -18.91 11.26 -4.61
CA TYR A 111 -18.05 11.82 -3.57
C TYR A 111 -16.57 11.75 -3.95
N TYR A 112 -15.82 12.79 -3.59
CA TYR A 112 -14.37 12.85 -3.70
C TYR A 112 -13.69 12.19 -2.50
N TYR A 113 -12.73 11.34 -2.80
CA TYR A 113 -11.87 10.68 -1.84
C TYR A 113 -10.39 10.86 -2.19
N LEU A 114 -9.57 11.11 -1.18
CA LEU A 114 -8.11 11.03 -1.26
C LEU A 114 -7.69 9.58 -1.02
N GLN A 115 -7.06 8.95 -1.99
CA GLN A 115 -6.66 7.55 -1.92
C GLN A 115 -5.13 7.42 -2.00
N TRP A 116 -4.53 6.66 -1.08
CA TRP A 116 -3.07 6.44 -1.06
C TRP A 116 -2.73 5.01 -0.64
N ARG A 117 -1.46 4.63 -0.83
CA ARG A 117 -0.91 3.34 -0.40
C ARG A 117 -0.13 3.47 0.90
N GLU A 118 -0.45 2.58 1.83
CA GLU A 118 0.28 2.34 3.07
C GLU A 118 0.67 0.85 3.10
N GLY A 119 1.88 0.55 2.62
CA GLY A 119 2.32 -0.83 2.39
C GLY A 119 1.43 -1.54 1.37
N ASP A 120 0.89 -2.70 1.75
CA ASP A 120 0.00 -3.53 0.93
C ASP A 120 -1.49 -3.12 1.00
N LYS A 121 -1.83 -2.02 1.68
CA LYS A 121 -3.21 -1.58 1.86
C LYS A 121 -3.47 -0.26 1.14
N VAL A 122 -4.60 -0.22 0.44
CA VAL A 122 -5.17 1.02 -0.07
C VAL A 122 -5.97 1.67 1.05
N ARG A 123 -5.63 2.93 1.35
CA ARG A 123 -6.35 3.78 2.30
C ARG A 123 -7.11 4.85 1.51
N SER A 124 -8.26 5.23 2.03
CA SER A 124 -9.07 6.31 1.47
C SER A 124 -9.57 7.24 2.55
N GLN A 125 -9.41 8.54 2.35
CA GLN A 125 -9.93 9.60 3.20
C GLN A 125 -11.00 10.35 2.40
N TYR A 126 -12.15 10.58 3.03
CA TYR A 126 -13.20 11.42 2.45
C TYR A 126 -12.73 12.88 2.37
N ILE A 127 -12.98 13.53 1.23
CA ILE A 127 -12.74 14.96 1.00
C ILE A 127 -14.07 15.71 1.07
N ALA A 128 -14.93 15.50 0.06
CA ALA A 128 -16.12 16.32 -0.16
C ALA A 128 -17.11 15.63 -1.11
N PRO A 129 -18.40 16.02 -1.18
CA PRO A 129 -19.30 15.54 -2.23
C PRO A 129 -18.96 16.17 -3.59
N VAL A 130 -19.17 15.44 -4.68
CA VAL A 130 -18.90 15.95 -6.05
C VAL A 130 -19.81 17.09 -6.41
N SER A 131 -21.09 16.92 -6.09
CA SER A 131 -22.06 18.02 -6.11
C SER A 131 -22.40 18.40 -4.68
N PRO A 132 -22.03 19.60 -4.20
CA PRO A 132 -22.58 20.16 -2.97
C PRO A 132 -24.03 20.55 -3.25
N SER A 133 -24.92 19.56 -3.42
CA SER A 133 -26.34 19.80 -3.62
C SER A 133 -26.85 20.66 -2.46
N LYS A 134 -27.26 21.89 -2.78
CA LYS A 134 -28.02 22.77 -1.89
C LYS A 134 -29.20 22.00 -1.33
N ASN A 135 -29.07 21.51 -0.11
CA ASN A 135 -30.22 21.07 0.66
C ASN A 135 -30.77 22.29 1.39
N SER A 136 -31.54 23.13 0.68
CA SER A 136 -32.66 23.97 1.19
C SER A 136 -33.26 24.83 0.08
#